data_AF-A0A7R9VGK1-F1
#
_entry.id   AF-A0A7R9VGK1-F1
#
_cell.length_a   1.000
_cell.length_b   1.000
_cell.length_c   1.000
_cell.angle_alpha   90.00
_cell.angle_beta   90.00
_cell.angle_gamma   90.00
#
_symmetry.space_group_name_H-M   'P 1'
#
loop_
_entity.id
_entity.type
_entity.pdbx_description
1 polymer ?
#
loop_
_entity_poly.entity_id
_entity_poly.type
_entity_poly.pdbx_seq_one_letter_code
_entity_poly.pdbx_strand_id
1 'polypeptide(L)'
;MDYIIVRNKVYNVTQYVNGLKNHATDTIIDNSEDSPNAYLTETLHQLITVGLEEDDKDATELFERFFGEDRRDEFQEQCLDELFFAGVVNVQDDDVCRAFNGIMIFMLIFVAAVLILQCLCSLLYIA
;
A
#
# COMPACT_ATOMS: atom_id res chain seq x y z
N MET A 1 -9.46 14.64 6.89
CA MET A 1 -9.41 14.45 5.42
C MET A 1 -8.99 13.02 5.25
N ASP A 2 -9.92 12.22 4.76
CA ASP A 2 -9.84 10.77 4.80
C ASP A 2 -9.64 10.28 3.38
N TYR A 3 -8.55 9.55 3.20
CA TYR A 3 -8.11 9.02 1.92
C TYR A 3 -7.61 7.60 2.12
N ILE A 4 -7.73 6.79 1.07
CA ILE A 4 -7.12 5.47 1.00
C ILE A 4 -6.25 5.40 -0.26
N ILE A 5 -5.21 4.60 -0.21
CA ILE A 5 -4.31 4.34 -1.33
C ILE A 5 -4.58 2.91 -1.80
N VAL A 6 -4.78 2.74 -3.11
CA VAL A 6 -4.85 1.42 -3.74
C VAL A 6 -4.01 1.47 -5.00
N ARG A 7 -2.96 0.64 -5.09
CA ARG A 7 -2.08 0.49 -6.26
C ARG A 7 -1.59 1.84 -6.80
N ASN A 8 -1.00 2.64 -5.93
CA ASN A 8 -0.50 3.99 -6.22
C ASN A 8 -1.56 5.01 -6.67
N LYS A 9 -2.85 4.70 -6.61
CA LYS A 9 -3.92 5.69 -6.79
C LYS A 9 -4.45 6.11 -5.43
N VAL A 10 -4.73 7.40 -5.30
CA VAL A 10 -5.26 8.01 -4.08
C VAL A 10 -6.75 8.25 -4.28
N TYR A 11 -7.54 7.76 -3.34
CA TYR A 11 -8.99 7.87 -3.34
C TYR A 11 -9.45 8.72 -2.16
N ASN A 12 -10.21 9.78 -2.43
CA ASN A 12 -10.79 10.63 -1.41
C ASN A 12 -12.13 10.08 -0.95
N VAL A 13 -12.15 9.48 0.24
CA VAL A 13 -13.33 8.85 0.83
C VAL A 13 -13.99 9.74 1.89
N THR A 14 -13.52 10.98 2.06
CA THR A 14 -14.00 11.92 3.10
C THR A 14 -15.52 12.11 3.06
N GLN A 15 -16.11 12.25 1.87
CA GLN A 15 -17.56 12.45 1.76
C GLN A 15 -18.36 11.22 2.20
N TYR A 16 -17.85 10.03 1.87
CA TYR A 16 -18.47 8.77 2.24
C TYR A 16 -18.37 8.53 3.75
N VAL A 17 -17.16 8.64 4.31
CA VAL A 17 -16.89 8.45 5.74
C VAL A 17 -17.69 9.43 6.60
N ASN A 18 -17.79 10.70 6.20
CA ASN A 18 -18.60 11.68 6.90
C ASN A 18 -20.10 11.31 6.94
N GLY A 19 -20.60 10.59 5.94
CA GLY A 19 -21.97 10.08 5.92
C GLY A 19 -22.21 8.89 6.87
N LEU A 20 -21.13 8.20 7.27
CA LEU A 20 -21.14 7.04 8.17
C LEU A 20 -20.72 7.37 9.60
N LYS A 21 -20.12 8.54 9.81
CA LYS A 21 -19.61 8.96 11.10
C LYS A 21 -20.77 9.35 12.02
N ASN A 22 -20.90 8.66 13.14
CA ASN A 22 -21.84 9.08 14.16
C ASN A 22 -21.26 10.28 14.93
N HIS A 23 -21.81 11.47 14.70
CA HIS A 23 -21.37 12.72 15.33
C HIS A 23 -21.43 12.71 16.88
N ALA A 24 -22.14 11.76 17.49
CA ALA A 24 -22.23 11.65 18.95
C ALA A 24 -21.11 10.80 19.57
N THR A 25 -20.59 9.79 18.86
CA THR A 25 -19.59 8.83 19.37
C THR A 25 -18.24 8.93 18.69
N ASP A 26 -18.12 9.75 17.64
CA ASP A 26 -16.94 9.90 16.79
C ASP A 26 -16.49 8.60 16.09
N THR A 27 -17.27 7.52 16.21
CA THR A 27 -17.01 6.21 15.62
C THR A 27 -17.61 6.10 14.24
N ILE A 28 -16.89 5.43 13.33
CA ILE A 28 -17.40 5.00 12.04
C ILE A 28 -18.31 3.79 12.30
N ILE A 29 -19.51 3.78 11.70
CA ILE A 29 -20.41 2.63 11.78
C ILE A 29 -19.87 1.56 10.82
N ASP A 30 -19.39 0.44 11.37
CA ASP A 30 -18.77 -0.66 10.61
C ASP A 30 -19.75 -1.51 9.78
N ASN A 31 -21.05 -1.41 10.06
CA ASN A 31 -22.07 -2.15 9.35
C ASN A 31 -22.79 -1.24 8.34
N SER A 32 -22.71 -1.60 7.05
CA SER A 32 -23.45 -0.90 6.00
C SER A 32 -24.97 -0.95 6.21
N GLU A 33 -25.49 -1.95 6.92
CA GLU A 33 -26.93 -2.09 7.20
C GLU A 33 -27.45 -1.06 8.22
N ASP A 34 -26.58 -0.57 9.11
CA ASP A 34 -26.96 0.34 10.21
C ASP A 34 -26.90 1.83 9.80
N SER A 35 -26.40 2.13 8.59
CA SER A 35 -26.29 3.50 8.09
C SER A 35 -27.06 3.69 6.77
N PRO A 36 -28.10 4.56 6.74
CA PRO A 36 -28.86 4.84 5.52
C PRO A 36 -28.02 5.51 4.41
N ASN A 37 -26.79 5.94 4.71
CA ASN A 37 -25.86 6.55 3.77
C ASN A 37 -24.82 5.56 3.21
N ALA A 38 -24.85 4.27 3.60
CA ALA A 38 -23.97 3.25 3.06
C ALA A 38 -24.46 2.80 1.67
N TYR A 39 -24.15 3.59 0.64
CA TYR A 39 -24.52 3.29 -0.75
C TYR A 39 -23.52 2.36 -1.46
N LEU A 40 -22.40 2.00 -0.81
CA LEU A 40 -21.41 1.07 -1.33
C LEU A 40 -21.74 -0.37 -0.92
N THR A 41 -21.33 -1.33 -1.75
CA THR A 41 -21.37 -2.76 -1.43
C THR A 41 -20.58 -3.05 -0.15
N GLU A 42 -21.02 -4.04 0.64
CA GLU A 42 -20.38 -4.45 1.92
C GLU A 42 -18.86 -4.61 1.79
N THR A 43 -18.38 -5.26 0.73
CA THR A 43 -16.95 -5.46 0.46
C THR A 43 -16.19 -4.15 0.27
N LEU A 44 -16.83 -3.15 -0.35
CA LEU A 44 -16.23 -1.85 -0.64
C LEU A 44 -16.30 -0.91 0.56
N HIS A 45 -17.38 -1.02 1.33
CA HIS A 45 -17.49 -0.39 2.65
C HIS A 45 -16.36 -0.89 3.56
N GLN A 46 -16.18 -2.21 3.67
CA GLN A 46 -15.14 -2.83 4.47
C GLN A 46 -13.73 -2.45 3.98
N LEU A 47 -13.51 -2.36 2.67
CA LEU A 47 -12.24 -1.89 2.12
C LEU A 47 -11.89 -0.49 2.63
N ILE A 48 -12.88 0.41 2.67
CA ILE A 48 -12.69 1.80 3.10
C ILE A 48 -12.52 1.89 4.62
N THR A 49 -13.35 1.21 5.40
CA THR A 49 -13.29 1.29 6.87
C THR A 49 -12.01 0.66 7.41
N VAL A 50 -11.66 -0.55 6.97
CA VAL A 50 -10.42 -1.23 7.39
C VAL A 50 -9.19 -0.51 6.82
N GLY A 51 -9.25 -0.06 5.57
CA GLY A 51 -8.16 0.69 4.95
C GLY A 51 -7.86 2.04 5.62
N LEU A 52 -8.82 2.62 6.33
CA LEU A 52 -8.63 3.85 7.11
C LEU A 52 -8.01 3.61 8.49
N GLU A 53 -8.14 2.39 9.03
CA GLU A 53 -7.52 2.00 10.30
C GLU A 53 -6.03 1.64 10.14
N GLU A 54 -5.58 1.28 8.94
CA GLU A 54 -4.16 0.99 8.70
C GLU A 54 -3.30 2.25 8.78
N ASP A 55 -2.14 2.14 9.45
CA ASP A 55 -1.22 3.25 9.74
C ASP A 55 -0.80 4.03 8.48
N ASP A 56 -0.63 3.33 7.34
CA ASP A 56 -0.18 3.90 6.07
C ASP A 56 -1.33 4.23 5.10
N LYS A 57 -2.58 3.92 5.49
CA LYS A 57 -3.80 4.07 4.66
C LYS A 57 -3.69 3.37 3.30
N ASP A 58 -2.83 2.36 3.20
CA ASP A 58 -2.63 1.56 2.00
C ASP A 58 -3.53 0.33 2.04
N ALA A 59 -4.68 0.41 1.37
CA ALA A 59 -5.64 -0.67 1.28
C ALA A 59 -5.34 -1.62 0.11
N THR A 60 -4.15 -1.56 -0.51
CA THR A 60 -3.81 -2.37 -1.68
C THR A 60 -3.92 -3.86 -1.39
N GLU A 61 -3.38 -4.33 -0.26
CA GLU A 61 -3.44 -5.76 0.08
C GLU A 61 -4.87 -6.24 0.32
N LEU A 62 -5.68 -5.44 1.01
CA LEU A 62 -7.11 -5.69 1.23
C LEU A 62 -7.87 -5.74 -0.08
N PHE A 63 -7.63 -4.79 -0.98
CA PHE A 63 -8.24 -4.75 -2.30
C PHE A 63 -7.94 -6.01 -3.11
N GLU A 64 -6.68 -6.45 -3.09
CA GLU A 64 -6.25 -7.66 -3.79
C GLU A 64 -6.87 -8.93 -3.23
N ARG A 65 -7.02 -9.02 -1.90
CA ARG A 65 -7.69 -10.14 -1.23
C ARG A 65 -9.18 -10.21 -1.55
N PHE A 66 -9.86 -9.06 -1.62
CA PHE A 66 -11.30 -9.02 -1.86
C PHE A 66 -11.69 -9.26 -3.32
N PHE A 67 -10.93 -8.69 -4.27
CA PHE A 67 -11.37 -8.65 -5.67
C PHE A 67 -10.71 -9.69 -6.58
N GLY A 68 -9.62 -10.36 -6.16
CA GLY A 68 -8.99 -11.51 -6.85
C GLY A 68 -8.48 -11.22 -8.27
N GLU A 69 -7.39 -11.84 -8.73
CA GLU A 69 -6.63 -11.38 -9.92
C GLU A 69 -7.46 -11.01 -11.15
N ASP A 70 -8.50 -11.79 -11.47
CA ASP A 70 -9.26 -11.68 -12.71
C ASP A 70 -10.22 -10.48 -12.81
N ARG A 71 -10.60 -9.83 -11.68
CA ARG A 71 -11.62 -8.76 -11.69
C ARG A 71 -11.18 -7.46 -11.02
N ARG A 72 -9.94 -7.37 -10.52
CA ARG A 72 -9.46 -6.20 -9.76
C ARG A 72 -9.43 -4.95 -10.61
N ASP A 73 -8.94 -5.03 -11.84
CA ASP A 73 -8.74 -3.84 -12.69
C ASP A 73 -10.09 -3.25 -13.13
N GLU A 74 -11.08 -4.10 -13.42
CA GLU A 74 -12.44 -3.67 -13.78
C GLU A 74 -13.14 -2.98 -12.59
N PHE A 75 -13.06 -3.56 -11.40
CA PHE A 75 -13.61 -2.93 -10.18
C PHE A 75 -12.88 -1.65 -9.79
N GLN A 76 -11.56 -1.60 -10.00
CA GLN A 76 -10.78 -0.41 -9.72
C GLN A 76 -11.19 0.75 -10.63
N GLU A 77 -11.32 0.51 -11.93
CA GLU A 77 -11.63 1.54 -12.92
C GLU A 77 -13.11 1.95 -12.92
N GLN A 78 -14.05 1.01 -12.78
CA GLN A 78 -15.49 1.31 -12.90
C GLN A 78 -16.15 1.73 -11.59
N CYS A 79 -15.57 1.39 -10.43
CA CYS A 79 -16.15 1.75 -9.14
C CYS A 79 -15.27 2.72 -8.37
N LEU A 80 -14.01 2.36 -8.11
CA LEU A 80 -13.13 3.18 -7.28
C LEU A 80 -12.75 4.50 -7.98
N ASP A 81 -12.34 4.41 -9.24
CA ASP A 81 -11.86 5.57 -9.99
C ASP A 81 -13.00 6.55 -10.29
N GLU A 82 -14.19 6.06 -10.66
CA GLU A 82 -15.32 6.93 -11.00
C GLU A 82 -15.88 7.69 -9.78
N LEU A 83 -15.90 7.05 -8.61
CA LEU A 83 -16.53 7.62 -7.41
C LEU A 83 -15.56 8.40 -6.51
N PHE A 84 -14.29 7.98 -6.42
CA PHE A 84 -13.40 8.46 -5.36
C PHE A 84 -12.03 8.93 -5.84
N PHE A 85 -11.71 8.85 -7.13
CA PHE A 85 -10.37 9.22 -7.61
C PHE A 85 -10.01 10.67 -7.28
N ALA A 86 -8.89 10.85 -6.57
CA ALA A 86 -8.36 12.16 -6.21
C ALA A 86 -7.00 12.43 -6.85
N GLY A 87 -6.24 11.39 -7.17
CA GLY A 87 -4.95 11.53 -7.84
C GLY A 87 -4.14 10.25 -7.85
N VAL A 88 -2.91 10.36 -8.33
CA VAL A 88 -1.93 9.26 -8.33
C VAL A 88 -0.80 9.65 -7.38
N VAL A 89 -0.36 8.71 -6.55
CA VAL A 89 0.86 8.85 -5.76
C VAL A 89 2.01 8.97 -6.76
N ASN A 90 2.64 10.14 -6.80
CA ASN A 90 3.82 10.34 -7.62
C ASN A 90 4.97 9.58 -6.95
N VAL A 91 5.20 8.33 -7.38
CA VAL A 91 6.26 7.41 -6.93
C VAL A 91 7.67 7.87 -7.36
N GLN A 92 7.89 9.19 -7.43
CA GLN A 92 9.20 9.77 -7.70
C GLN A 92 10.19 9.50 -6.55
N ASP A 93 9.71 8.99 -5.41
CA ASP A 93 10.51 8.47 -4.31
C ASP A 93 10.70 6.95 -4.41
N ASP A 94 11.56 6.53 -5.33
CA ASP A 94 12.28 5.27 -5.12
C ASP A 94 13.74 5.32 -5.61
N ASP A 95 14.24 6.50 -6.01
CA ASP A 95 15.65 6.65 -6.33
C ASP A 95 16.53 6.51 -5.07
N VAL A 96 16.01 6.90 -3.91
CA VAL A 96 16.69 6.74 -2.62
C VAL A 96 16.73 5.27 -2.21
N CYS A 97 15.60 4.55 -2.24
CA CYS A 97 15.55 3.10 -2.00
C CYS A 97 16.40 2.32 -3.00
N ARG A 98 16.37 2.70 -4.29
CA ARG A 98 17.22 2.12 -5.33
C ARG A 98 18.71 2.38 -5.07
N ALA A 99 19.06 3.58 -4.62
CA ALA A 99 20.43 3.91 -4.23
C ALA A 99 20.88 3.12 -3.00
N PHE A 100 20.06 3.02 -1.95
CA PHE A 100 20.36 2.21 -0.77
C PHE A 100 20.52 0.72 -1.10
N ASN A 101 19.65 0.17 -1.94
CA ASN A 101 19.76 -1.21 -2.43
C ASN A 101 21.06 -1.39 -3.23
N GLY A 102 21.42 -0.42 -4.08
CA GLY A 102 22.68 -0.43 -4.83
C GLY A 102 23.93 -0.41 -3.93
N ILE A 103 23.94 0.44 -2.89
CA ILE A 103 25.04 0.52 -1.91
C ILE A 103 25.18 -0.79 -1.13
N MET A 104 24.06 -1.40 -0.72
CA MET A 104 24.05 -2.68 -0.01
C MET A 104 24.69 -3.79 -0.86
N ILE A 105 24.27 -3.93 -2.12
CA ILE A 105 24.83 -4.93 -3.04
C ILE A 105 26.33 -4.69 -3.27
N PHE A 106 26.75 -3.43 -3.46
CA PHE A 106 28.16 -3.08 -3.63
C PHE A 106 29.01 -3.49 -2.43
N MET A 107 28.56 -3.20 -1.20
CA MET A 107 29.27 -3.57 0.02
C MET A 107 29.41 -5.09 0.17
N LEU A 108 28.37 -5.85 -0.17
CA LEU A 108 28.43 -7.32 -0.15
C LEU A 108 29.49 -7.87 -1.09
N ILE A 109 29.53 -7.36 -2.33
CA ILE A 109 30.54 -7.75 -3.33
C ILE A 109 31.94 -7.36 -2.85
N PHE A 110 32.10 -6.17 -2.29
CA PHE A 110 33.38 -5.69 -1.78
C PHE A 110 33.92 -6.59 -0.66
N VAL A 111 33.09 -6.91 0.33
CA VAL A 111 33.47 -7.81 1.42
C VAL A 111 33.81 -9.20 0.88
N ALA A 112 33.00 -9.75 -0.03
CA ALA A 112 33.28 -11.05 -0.64
C ALA A 112 34.62 -11.06 -1.39
N ALA A 113 34.94 -10.00 -2.14
CA ALA A 113 36.22 -9.86 -2.84
C ALA A 113 37.41 -9.83 -1.88
N VAL A 114 37.30 -9.10 -0.75
CA VAL A 114 38.35 -9.06 0.27
C VAL A 114 38.57 -10.43 0.90
N LEU A 115 37.51 -11.18 1.22
CA LEU A 115 37.62 -12.53 1.77
C LEU A 115 38.29 -13.51 0.79
N ILE A 116 37.94 -13.44 -0.50
CA ILE A 116 38.59 -14.25 -1.55
C ILE A 116 40.07 -13.92 -1.63
N LEU A 117 40.44 -12.64 -1.63
CA LEU A 117 41.82 -12.21 -1.66
C LEU A 117 42.59 -12.70 -0.43
N GLN A 118 42.01 -12.61 0.77
CA GLN A 118 42.60 -13.13 2.00
C GLN A 118 42.84 -14.64 1.94
N CYS A 119 41.88 -15.41 1.41
CA CYS A 119 42.04 -16.85 1.20
C CYS A 119 43.20 -17.17 0.25
N LEU A 120 43.30 -16.45 -0.89
CA LEU A 120 44.39 -16.63 -1.85
C LEU A 120 45.76 -16.28 -1.25
N CYS A 121 45.86 -15.18 -0.51
CA CYS A 121 47.10 -14.81 0.17
C CYS A 121 47.51 -15.84 1.23
N SER A 122 46.54 -16.41 1.95
CA SER A 122 46.79 -17.44 2.96
C SER A 122 47.27 -18.75 2.33
N LEU A 123 46.73 -19.12 1.17
CA LEU A 123 47.16 -20.28 0.39
C LEU A 123 48.59 -20.11 -0.15
N LEU A 124 48.93 -18.94 -0.68
CA LEU A 124 50.28 -18.64 -1.18
C LEU A 124 51.34 -18.59 -0.07
N TYR A 125 50.95 -18.27 1.16
CA TYR A 125 51.89 -18.29 2.29
C TYR A 125 52.25 -19.71 2.75
N ILE A 126 51.35 -20.67 2.57
CA ILE A 126 51.55 -22.08 2.96
C ILE A 126 52.19 -22.92 1.84
N ALA A 127 52.00 -22.53 0.57
CA ALA A 127 52.58 -23.19 -0.61
C ALA A 127 54.07 -22.84 -0.79
#